data_AF-A0A939KXX7-F1
#
_entry.id   AF-A0A939KXX7-F1
#
_cell.length_a   1.000
_cell.length_b   1.000
_cell.length_c   1.000
_cell.angle_alpha   90.00
_cell.angle_beta   90.00
_cell.angle_gamma   90.00
#
_symmetry.space_group_name_H-M   'P 1'
#
loop_
_entity.id
_entity.type
_entity.pdbx_description
1 polymer ?
#
loop_
_entity_poly.entity_id
_entity_poly.type
_entity_poly.pdbx_seq_one_letter_code
_entity_poly.pdbx_strand_id
1 'polypeptide(L)'
;MDWQTVLKSIDDLVFQQTGKHLDSLQMEILKGSLNGQKYEEIAETYKCTTGHAKDKGYELWQLLSDIFGEDLNKSNLSATIERLGIANYQSPVIGNHIRVDNINLCNNSETTELENRDAVNTESNPPKTRDTNATVDNLLHATKLNTVSKLTKLGLTAEQIAEAVDLPLNEVLEAMK
;
A
#
# COMPACT_ATOMS: atom_id res chain seq x y z
N MET A 1 -2.29 -10.34 -11.28
CA MET A 1 -1.18 -9.71 -10.53
C MET A 1 0.11 -10.36 -11.02
N ASP A 2 1.14 -9.57 -11.36
CA ASP A 2 2.45 -10.13 -11.67
C ASP A 2 3.14 -10.53 -10.35
N TRP A 3 3.21 -11.84 -10.10
CA TRP A 3 3.78 -12.38 -8.86
C TRP A 3 5.27 -12.08 -8.75
N GLN A 4 6.00 -11.88 -9.86
CA GLN A 4 7.43 -11.56 -9.84
C GLN A 4 7.66 -10.18 -9.25
N THR A 5 6.87 -9.19 -9.69
CA THR A 5 6.90 -7.84 -9.13
C THR A 5 6.57 -7.85 -7.64
N VAL A 6 5.54 -8.61 -7.22
CA VAL A 6 5.14 -8.71 -5.81
C VAL A 6 6.24 -9.33 -4.94
N LEU A 7 6.83 -10.44 -5.39
CA LEU A 7 7.93 -11.08 -4.65
C LEU A 7 9.09 -10.11 -4.46
N LYS A 8 9.46 -9.38 -5.52
CA LYS A 8 10.52 -8.38 -5.45
C LYS A 8 10.18 -7.25 -4.49
N SER A 9 8.96 -6.72 -4.52
CA SER A 9 8.52 -5.69 -3.58
C SER A 9 8.66 -6.14 -2.12
N ILE A 10 8.26 -7.38 -1.82
CA ILE A 10 8.34 -7.93 -0.47
C ILE A 10 9.80 -8.15 -0.06
N ASP A 11 10.63 -8.68 -0.95
CA ASP A 11 12.05 -8.90 -0.68
C ASP A 11 12.82 -7.60 -0.45
N ASP A 12 12.57 -6.57 -1.28
CA ASP A 12 13.15 -5.24 -1.13
C ASP A 12 12.72 -4.59 0.20
N LEU A 13 11.46 -4.78 0.61
CA LEU A 13 10.94 -4.30 1.89
C LEU A 13 11.60 -5.01 3.08
N VAL A 14 11.76 -6.33 3.01
CA VAL A 14 12.47 -7.13 4.01
C VAL A 14 13.93 -6.68 4.12
N PHE A 15 14.59 -6.45 2.99
CA PHE A 15 15.96 -5.94 2.96
C PHE A 15 16.08 -4.55 3.58
N GLN A 16 15.16 -3.63 3.27
CA GLN A 16 15.14 -2.30 3.87
C GLN A 16 15.00 -2.34 5.39
N GLN A 17 14.14 -3.22 5.92
CA GLN A 17 13.88 -3.30 7.36
C GLN A 17 14.93 -4.09 8.13
N THR A 18 15.51 -5.14 7.54
CA THR A 18 16.38 -6.09 8.25
C THR A 18 17.84 -6.08 7.80
N GLY A 19 18.15 -5.43 6.67
CA GLY A 19 19.44 -5.49 6.00
C GLY A 19 19.76 -6.84 5.34
N LYS A 20 18.79 -7.76 5.25
CA LYS A 20 18.94 -9.09 4.65
C LYS A 20 17.78 -9.38 3.71
N HIS A 21 18.09 -10.02 2.59
CA HIS A 21 17.08 -10.56 1.68
C HIS A 21 16.49 -11.86 2.24
N LEU A 22 15.32 -12.24 1.73
CA LEU A 22 14.72 -13.54 1.99
C LEU A 22 15.63 -14.66 1.46
N ASP A 23 15.70 -15.77 2.19
CA ASP A 23 16.41 -16.95 1.70
C ASP A 23 15.63 -17.64 0.56
N SER A 24 16.30 -18.52 -0.18
CA SER A 24 15.70 -19.17 -1.34
C SER A 24 14.49 -20.05 -1.01
N LEU A 25 14.44 -20.65 0.19
CA LEU A 25 13.29 -21.44 0.62
C LEU A 25 12.14 -20.53 1.02
N GLN A 26 12.41 -19.44 1.74
CA GLN A 26 11.42 -18.40 2.06
C GLN A 26 10.80 -17.81 0.78
N MET A 27 11.61 -17.56 -0.25
CA MET A 27 11.14 -17.07 -1.55
C MET A 27 10.20 -18.07 -2.24
N GLU A 28 10.55 -19.36 -2.26
CA GLU A 28 9.68 -20.39 -2.84
C GLU A 28 8.42 -20.63 -2.00
N ILE A 29 8.49 -20.48 -0.68
CA ILE A 29 7.30 -20.51 0.19
C ILE A 29 6.37 -19.35 -0.13
N LEU A 30 6.90 -18.14 -0.29
CA LEU A 30 6.12 -16.94 -0.59
C LEU A 30 5.42 -17.09 -1.95
N LYS A 31 6.18 -17.49 -2.98
CA LYS A 31 5.67 -17.79 -4.32
C LYS A 31 4.62 -18.89 -4.32
N GLY A 32 4.88 -20.00 -3.64
CA GLY A 32 3.94 -21.11 -3.55
C GLY A 32 2.67 -20.72 -2.82
N SER A 33 2.77 -19.85 -1.80
CA SER A 33 1.61 -19.33 -1.08
C SER A 33 0.72 -18.47 -1.98
N LEU A 34 1.31 -17.58 -2.79
CA LEU A 34 0.59 -16.78 -3.78
C LEU A 34 -0.08 -17.63 -4.87
N ASN A 35 0.51 -18.77 -5.20
CA ASN A 35 -0.03 -19.72 -6.19
C ASN A 35 -0.95 -20.79 -5.57
N GLY A 36 -1.27 -20.70 -4.27
CA GLY A 36 -2.15 -21.66 -3.59
C GLY A 36 -1.53 -23.04 -3.33
N GLN A 37 -0.23 -23.22 -3.55
CA GLN A 37 0.47 -24.49 -3.35
C GLN A 37 0.52 -24.88 -1.88
N LYS A 38 0.54 -26.18 -1.58
CA LYS A 38 0.71 -26.71 -0.22
C LYS A 38 2.19 -26.82 0.14
N TYR A 39 2.51 -26.86 1.44
CA TYR A 39 3.89 -27.03 1.90
C TYR A 39 4.54 -28.33 1.40
N GLU A 40 3.74 -29.38 1.21
CA GLU A 40 4.19 -30.65 0.64
C GLU A 40 4.71 -30.45 -0.80
N GLU A 41 3.99 -29.70 -1.63
CA GLU A 41 4.34 -29.43 -3.04
C GLU A 41 5.58 -28.50 -3.15
N ILE A 42 5.64 -27.50 -2.28
CA ILE A 42 6.78 -26.57 -2.19
C ILE A 42 8.03 -27.33 -1.76
N ALA A 43 7.93 -28.18 -0.74
CA ALA A 43 9.04 -28.97 -0.23
C ALA A 43 9.56 -29.97 -1.27
N GLU A 44 8.66 -30.63 -2.00
CA GLU A 44 9.03 -31.53 -3.10
C GLU A 44 9.79 -30.78 -4.20
N THR A 45 9.27 -29.64 -4.64
CA THR A 45 9.90 -28.80 -5.68
C THR A 45 11.27 -28.29 -5.25
N TYR A 46 11.38 -27.84 -4.00
CA TYR A 46 12.63 -27.32 -3.42
C TYR A 46 13.60 -28.42 -2.98
N LYS A 47 13.16 -29.68 -2.95
CA LYS A 47 13.91 -30.87 -2.50
C LYS A 47 14.31 -30.79 -1.01
N CYS A 48 13.37 -30.38 -0.15
CA CYS A 48 13.51 -30.44 1.30
C CYS A 48 12.38 -31.25 1.94
N THR A 49 12.39 -31.38 3.26
CA THR A 49 11.28 -32.03 3.98
C THR A 49 10.13 -31.06 4.17
N THR A 50 8.89 -31.57 4.18
CA THR A 50 7.71 -30.77 4.49
C THR A 50 7.81 -30.09 5.86
N GLY A 51 8.42 -30.75 6.85
CA GLY A 51 8.68 -30.15 8.16
C GLY A 51 9.58 -28.93 8.05
N HIS A 52 10.70 -29.03 7.34
CA HIS A 52 11.61 -27.91 7.14
C HIS A 52 10.96 -26.73 6.41
N ALA A 53 10.13 -27.00 5.39
CA ALA A 53 9.37 -25.96 4.72
C ALA A 53 8.33 -25.28 5.64
N LYS A 54 7.71 -26.04 6.55
CA LYS A 54 6.77 -25.48 7.55
C LYS A 54 7.49 -24.63 8.59
N ASP A 55 8.64 -25.07 9.09
CA ASP A 55 9.45 -24.31 10.05
C ASP A 55 9.91 -22.98 9.43
N LYS A 56 10.45 -23.03 8.19
CA LYS A 56 10.82 -21.83 7.44
C LYS A 56 9.63 -20.95 7.08
N GLY A 57 8.47 -21.55 6.82
CA GLY A 57 7.23 -20.82 6.62
C GLY A 57 6.81 -20.06 7.87
N TYR A 58 6.92 -20.67 9.05
CA TYR A 58 6.62 -20.01 10.32
C TYR A 58 7.53 -18.80 10.55
N GLU A 59 8.85 -18.96 10.38
CA GLU A 59 9.82 -17.85 10.47
C GLU A 59 9.48 -16.71 9.50
N LEU A 60 9.12 -17.06 8.25
CA LEU A 60 8.73 -16.08 7.23
C LEU A 60 7.48 -15.29 7.65
N TRP A 61 6.43 -15.97 8.11
CA TRP A 61 5.18 -15.30 8.48
C TRP A 61 5.34 -14.38 9.69
N GLN A 62 6.15 -14.76 10.68
CA GLN A 62 6.49 -13.88 11.79
C GLN A 62 7.21 -12.62 11.31
N LEU A 63 8.25 -12.80 10.49
CA LEU A 63 9.01 -11.69 9.93
C LEU A 63 8.14 -10.71 9.14
N LEU A 64 7.30 -11.23 8.25
CA LEU A 64 6.41 -10.39 7.46
C LEU A 64 5.36 -9.71 8.35
N SER A 65 4.84 -10.40 9.37
CA SER A 65 3.88 -9.79 10.30
C SER A 65 4.47 -8.58 11.01
N ASP A 66 5.73 -8.69 11.46
CA ASP A 66 6.45 -7.60 12.12
C ASP A 66 6.68 -6.42 11.17
N ILE A 67 6.99 -6.70 9.90
CA ILE A 67 7.23 -5.68 8.87
C ILE A 67 5.94 -4.95 8.49
N PHE A 68 4.85 -5.68 8.28
CA PHE A 68 3.57 -5.13 7.83
C PHE A 68 2.70 -4.60 8.98
N GLY A 69 3.03 -4.94 10.23
CA GLY A 69 2.24 -4.55 11.40
C GLY A 69 0.87 -5.25 11.48
N GLU A 70 0.72 -6.39 10.81
CA GLU A 70 -0.50 -7.17 10.71
C GLU A 70 -0.18 -8.67 10.85
N ASP A 71 -1.06 -9.45 11.48
CA ASP A 71 -0.88 -10.90 11.57
C ASP A 71 -1.00 -11.56 10.19
N LEU A 72 0.13 -11.97 9.63
CA LEU A 72 0.23 -12.59 8.32
C LEU A 72 0.42 -14.09 8.43
N ASN A 73 -0.20 -14.79 7.49
CA ASN A 73 -0.03 -16.21 7.27
C ASN A 73 -0.26 -16.54 5.80
N LYS A 74 0.02 -17.80 5.44
CA LYS A 74 -0.15 -18.29 4.07
C LYS A 74 -1.53 -17.98 3.46
N SER A 75 -2.61 -18.01 4.25
CA SER A 75 -3.98 -17.89 3.74
C SER A 75 -4.43 -16.45 3.52
N ASN A 76 -3.88 -15.49 4.28
CA ASN A 76 -4.28 -14.08 4.19
C ASN A 76 -3.30 -13.21 3.38
N LEU A 77 -2.12 -13.76 3.02
CA LEU A 77 -1.09 -13.07 2.27
C LEU A 77 -1.64 -12.37 1.00
N SER A 78 -2.38 -13.10 0.15
CA SER A 78 -2.90 -12.55 -1.11
C SER A 78 -3.83 -11.35 -0.85
N ALA A 79 -4.74 -11.49 0.11
CA ALA A 79 -5.68 -10.43 0.46
C ALA A 79 -4.97 -9.21 1.05
N THR A 80 -3.92 -9.40 1.85
CA THR A 80 -3.13 -8.30 2.39
C THR A 80 -2.34 -7.58 1.30
N ILE A 81 -1.71 -8.30 0.38
CA ILE A 81 -0.96 -7.69 -0.73
C ILE A 81 -1.88 -6.88 -1.64
N GLU A 82 -3.06 -7.40 -1.94
CA GLU A 82 -4.08 -6.68 -2.72
C GLU A 82 -4.56 -5.42 -2.00
N ARG A 83 -4.86 -5.50 -0.70
CA ARG A 83 -5.28 -4.36 0.13
C ARG A 83 -4.19 -3.29 0.23
N LEU A 84 -2.94 -3.68 0.43
CA LEU A 84 -1.81 -2.77 0.61
C LEU A 84 -1.25 -2.24 -0.72
N GLY A 85 -1.70 -2.79 -1.86
CA GLY A 85 -1.25 -2.34 -3.18
C GLY A 85 0.23 -2.59 -3.46
N ILE A 86 0.84 -3.62 -2.87
CA ILE A 86 2.29 -3.90 -2.92
C ILE A 86 2.83 -4.11 -4.35
N ALA A 87 1.96 -4.45 -5.31
CA ALA A 87 2.32 -4.58 -6.72
C ALA A 87 2.49 -3.22 -7.45
N ASN A 88 2.04 -2.10 -6.87
CA ASN A 88 2.10 -0.78 -7.48
C ASN A 88 3.19 0.06 -6.78
N TYR A 89 4.40 -0.02 -7.32
CA TYR A 89 5.63 0.60 -6.82
C TYR A 89 5.67 2.15 -6.92
N GLN A 90 4.55 2.84 -6.67
CA GLN A 90 4.45 4.31 -6.68
C GLN A 90 4.10 4.93 -5.32
N SER A 91 4.04 4.18 -4.22
CA SER A 91 3.84 4.76 -2.89
C SER A 91 4.90 4.29 -1.90
N PRO A 92 5.62 5.19 -1.21
CA PRO A 92 6.54 4.83 -0.14
C PRO A 92 5.70 4.46 1.10
N VAL A 93 5.20 3.23 1.18
CA VAL A 93 4.50 2.73 2.36
C VAL A 93 5.50 2.01 3.25
N ILE A 94 6.35 2.80 3.90
CA ILE A 94 6.97 2.40 5.17
C ILE A 94 6.82 3.61 6.10
N GLY A 95 5.93 3.50 7.07
CA GLY A 95 5.95 4.39 8.24
C GLY A 95 4.67 5.13 8.63
N ASN A 96 3.52 4.91 7.99
CA ASN A 96 2.25 5.41 8.53
C ASN A 96 1.40 4.26 9.03
N HIS A 97 1.33 4.12 10.34
CA HIS A 97 0.22 3.46 11.04
C HIS A 97 -1.07 3.94 10.37
N ILE A 98 -1.73 3.07 9.60
CA ILE A 98 -3.06 3.36 9.07
C ILE A 98 -3.94 3.50 10.30
N ARG A 99 -4.12 4.76 10.71
CA ARG A 99 -5.15 5.12 11.66
C ARG A 99 -6.45 4.81 10.94
N VAL A 100 -7.06 3.69 11.31
CA VAL A 100 -8.39 3.33 10.86
C VAL A 100 -9.33 4.40 11.42
N ASP A 101 -9.49 5.50 10.69
CA ASP A 101 -10.51 6.49 10.98
C ASP A 101 -11.85 5.81 10.64
N ASN A 102 -12.43 5.21 11.67
CA ASN A 102 -13.81 4.75 11.79
C ASN A 102 -14.33 3.92 10.61
N ILE A 103 -14.15 2.59 10.70
CA ILE A 103 -15.00 1.65 9.97
C ILE A 103 -16.42 1.82 10.53
N ASN A 104 -17.24 2.63 9.87
CA ASN A 104 -18.67 2.62 10.09
C ASN A 104 -19.21 1.38 9.38
N LEU A 105 -19.16 0.25 10.09
CA LEU A 105 -19.65 -1.03 9.59
C LEU A 105 -21.15 -0.87 9.36
N CYS A 106 -21.56 -0.86 8.09
CA CYS A 106 -22.94 -0.65 7.66
C CYS A 106 -23.89 -1.50 8.49
N ASN A 107 -24.61 -0.85 9.41
CA ASN A 107 -25.59 -1.48 10.26
C ASN A 107 -26.88 -1.63 9.46
N ASN A 108 -26.92 -2.62 8.57
CA ASN A 108 -28.15 -2.97 7.85
C ASN A 108 -28.92 -3.98 8.70
N SER A 109 -29.37 -3.53 9.87
CA SER A 109 -30.47 -4.20 10.57
C SER A 109 -31.75 -3.46 10.21
N GLU A 110 -32.40 -3.86 9.12
CA GLU A 110 -33.80 -3.49 8.92
C GLU A 110 -34.60 -4.70 8.43
N THR A 111 -35.49 -5.16 9.29
CA THR A 111 -36.94 -5.23 9.00
C THR A 111 -37.67 -5.37 10.34
N THR A 112 -38.19 -4.23 10.84
CA THR A 112 -39.63 -3.92 10.98
C THR A 112 -40.35 -4.73 12.06
N GLU A 113 -40.74 -4.08 13.17
CA GLU A 113 -42.10 -3.57 13.36
C GLU A 113 -42.33 -2.99 14.79
N LEU A 114 -43.06 -1.86 14.81
CA LEU A 114 -44.02 -1.40 15.83
C LEU A 114 -43.59 -0.56 17.06
N GLU A 115 -44.15 0.67 17.05
CA GLU A 115 -44.75 1.46 18.14
C GLU A 115 -43.95 2.58 18.90
N ASN A 116 -44.28 3.81 18.47
CA ASN A 116 -44.80 4.96 19.24
C ASN A 116 -43.91 5.79 20.20
N ARG A 117 -43.86 7.10 19.86
CA ARG A 117 -43.84 8.32 20.71
C ARG A 117 -42.58 8.54 21.58
N ASP A 118 -41.97 9.73 21.69
CA ASP A 118 -42.48 11.09 21.82
C ASP A 118 -41.48 12.16 21.32
N ALA A 119 -41.99 13.38 21.18
CA ALA A 119 -41.39 14.59 20.64
C ALA A 119 -40.13 15.12 21.36
N VAL A 120 -39.29 15.88 20.63
CA VAL A 120 -38.96 17.29 20.93
C VAL A 120 -38.22 17.89 19.72
N ASN A 121 -38.78 18.99 19.20
CA ASN A 121 -38.12 19.88 18.24
C ASN A 121 -37.10 20.76 18.98
N THR A 122 -35.94 21.00 18.40
CA THR A 122 -35.27 22.31 18.50
C THR A 122 -34.40 22.52 17.26
N GLU A 123 -34.76 23.55 16.50
CA GLU A 123 -34.00 24.10 15.38
C GLU A 123 -32.63 24.60 15.86
N SER A 124 -31.58 24.27 15.11
CA SER A 124 -30.39 25.12 15.03
C SER A 124 -29.67 24.87 13.71
N ASN A 125 -29.58 25.94 12.93
CA ASN A 125 -28.97 26.04 11.61
C ASN A 125 -27.59 25.35 11.51
N PRO A 126 -27.24 24.71 10.36
CA PRO A 126 -25.86 24.33 10.08
C PRO A 126 -25.00 25.56 9.75
N PRO A 127 -23.82 25.74 10.38
CA PRO A 127 -22.87 26.76 9.96
C PRO A 127 -22.19 26.35 8.65
N LYS A 128 -22.10 27.34 7.76
CA LYS A 128 -21.43 27.31 6.45
C LYS A 128 -19.89 27.26 6.60
N THR A 129 -19.22 26.76 5.56
CA THR A 129 -17.79 26.92 5.17
C THR A 129 -16.81 25.89 5.78
N ARG A 130 -15.75 25.36 5.11
CA ARG A 130 -14.82 25.91 4.09
C ARG A 130 -14.16 24.81 3.24
N ASP A 131 -13.72 25.23 2.06
CA ASP A 131 -12.97 24.54 1.01
C ASP A 131 -11.74 23.76 1.50
N THR A 132 -11.70 22.44 1.27
CA THR A 132 -10.51 21.59 1.52
C THR A 132 -9.70 21.28 0.26
N ASN A 133 -10.25 21.55 -0.93
CA ASN A 133 -9.62 21.14 -2.19
C ASN A 133 -8.41 22.02 -2.56
N ALA A 134 -8.42 23.31 -2.19
CA ALA A 134 -7.33 24.23 -2.52
C ALA A 134 -6.00 23.90 -1.80
N THR A 135 -6.04 23.23 -0.65
CA THR A 135 -4.81 22.95 0.13
C THR A 135 -4.03 21.76 -0.44
N VAL A 136 -4.73 20.76 -0.97
CA VAL A 136 -4.11 19.56 -1.55
C VAL A 136 -3.48 19.88 -2.90
N ASP A 137 -4.17 20.64 -3.75
CA ASP A 137 -3.67 21.03 -5.08
C ASP A 137 -2.43 21.91 -4.99
N ASN A 138 -2.37 22.83 -4.02
CA ASN A 138 -1.21 23.69 -3.79
C ASN A 138 0.02 22.90 -3.29
N LEU A 139 -0.18 21.87 -2.47
CA LEU A 139 0.92 21.02 -1.99
C LEU A 139 1.47 20.14 -3.12
N LEU A 140 0.58 19.57 -3.94
CA LEU A 140 0.95 18.79 -5.12
C LEU A 140 1.70 19.65 -6.15
N HIS A 141 1.26 20.88 -6.37
CA HIS A 141 1.93 21.81 -7.27
C HIS A 141 3.35 22.14 -6.79
N ALA A 142 3.52 22.39 -5.49
CA ALA A 142 4.82 22.66 -4.89
C ALA A 142 5.81 21.47 -4.99
N THR A 143 5.33 20.23 -4.83
CA THR A 143 6.18 19.03 -4.97
C THR A 143 6.59 18.78 -6.41
N LYS A 144 5.69 19.02 -7.37
CA LYS A 144 6.00 18.98 -8.80
C LYS A 144 7.09 20.01 -9.17
N LEU A 145 7.00 21.25 -8.68
CA LEU A 145 8.04 22.28 -8.90
C LEU A 145 9.41 21.90 -8.29
N ASN A 146 9.44 21.29 -7.10
CA ASN A 146 10.70 20.78 -6.52
C ASN A 146 11.38 19.74 -7.44
N THR A 147 10.57 18.93 -8.11
CA THR A 147 11.04 17.90 -9.04
C THR A 147 11.61 18.52 -10.32
N VAL A 148 10.96 19.57 -10.86
CA VAL A 148 11.49 20.35 -11.98
C VAL A 148 12.91 20.84 -11.68
N SER A 149 13.14 21.48 -10.53
CA SER A 149 14.48 21.97 -10.15
C SER A 149 15.55 20.89 -10.05
N LYS A 150 15.18 19.66 -9.68
CA LYS A 150 16.11 18.52 -9.64
C LYS A 150 16.44 18.01 -11.04
N LEU A 151 15.44 17.91 -11.91
CA LEU A 151 15.60 17.45 -13.29
C LEU A 151 16.40 18.46 -14.15
N THR A 152 16.21 19.76 -13.91
CA THR A 152 17.02 20.80 -14.56
C THR A 152 18.50 20.67 -14.21
N LYS A 153 18.84 20.37 -12.94
CA LYS A 153 20.24 20.12 -12.52
C LYS A 153 20.87 18.89 -13.18
N LEU A 154 20.05 17.98 -13.70
CA LEU A 154 20.49 16.80 -14.44
C LEU A 154 20.59 17.04 -15.96
N GLY A 155 20.30 18.27 -16.43
CA GLY A 155 20.47 18.65 -17.84
C GLY A 155 19.33 18.22 -18.76
N LEU A 156 18.15 17.90 -18.23
CA LEU A 156 16.96 17.62 -19.06
C LEU A 156 16.39 18.91 -19.67
N THR A 157 15.76 18.80 -20.85
CA THR A 157 15.09 19.93 -21.50
C THR A 157 13.72 20.23 -20.88
N ALA A 158 13.23 21.45 -21.05
CA ALA A 158 11.93 21.87 -20.50
C ALA A 158 10.77 21.00 -21.01
N GLU A 159 10.83 20.55 -22.26
CA GLU A 159 9.82 19.68 -22.88
C GLU A 159 9.81 18.30 -22.24
N GLN A 160 10.99 17.71 -22.01
CA GLN A 160 11.12 16.41 -21.35
C GLN A 160 10.64 16.44 -19.90
N ILE A 161 10.89 17.56 -19.21
CA ILE A 161 10.45 17.75 -17.82
C ILE A 161 8.93 17.96 -17.76
N ALA A 162 8.34 18.75 -18.65
CA ALA A 162 6.91 19.00 -18.72
C ALA A 162 6.12 17.69 -18.95
N GLU A 163 6.61 16.84 -19.86
CA GLU A 163 6.02 15.53 -20.13
C GLU A 163 6.15 14.58 -18.93
N ALA A 164 7.32 14.55 -18.26
CA ALA A 164 7.57 13.64 -17.15
C ALA A 164 6.83 14.01 -15.84
N VAL A 165 6.60 15.30 -15.60
CA VAL A 165 5.98 15.81 -14.36
C VAL A 165 4.50 16.16 -14.53
N ASP A 166 3.98 16.03 -15.76
CA ASP A 166 2.62 16.39 -16.15
C ASP A 166 2.30 17.83 -15.68
N LEU A 167 3.16 18.76 -16.13
CA LEU A 167 3.04 20.19 -15.91
C LEU A 167 3.05 20.91 -17.25
N PRO A 168 2.30 22.02 -17.38
CA PRO A 168 2.31 22.78 -18.62
C PRO A 168 3.69 23.41 -18.85
N LEU A 169 4.13 23.44 -20.11
CA LEU A 169 5.48 23.86 -20.50
C LEU A 169 5.82 25.29 -20.03
N ASN A 170 4.83 26.18 -19.97
CA ASN A 170 5.02 27.55 -19.47
C ASN A 170 5.48 27.57 -18.00
N GLU A 171 4.91 26.73 -17.14
CA GLU A 171 5.26 26.67 -15.71
C GLU A 171 6.66 26.08 -15.51
N VAL A 172 7.02 25.07 -16.30
CA VAL A 172 8.37 24.49 -16.29
C VAL A 172 9.41 25.52 -16.75
N LEU A 173 9.09 26.31 -17.78
CA LEU A 173 9.97 27.37 -18.26
C LEU A 173 10.14 28.50 -17.23
N GLU A 174 9.08 28.91 -16.53
CA GLU A 174 9.19 29.89 -15.44
C GLU A 174 10.02 29.35 -14.26
N ALA A 175 9.92 28.05 -13.96
CA ALA A 175 10.68 27.41 -12.88
C ALA A 175 12.17 27.18 -13.22
N MET A 176 12.55 27.28 -14.49
CA MET A 176 13.92 27.11 -14.98
C MET A 176 14.70 28.43 -15.17
N LYS A 177 14.03 29.59 -15.10
CA LYS A 177 14.69 30.92 -15.15
C LYS A 177 15.52 31.18 -13.89
#